data_AF-A0A5C3QYU5-F1
#
_entry.id   AF-A0A5C3QYU5-F1
#
_cell.length_a   1.000
_cell.length_b   1.000
_cell.length_c   1.000
_cell.angle_alpha   90.00
_cell.angle_beta   90.00
_cell.angle_gamma   90.00
#
_symmetry.space_group_name_H-M   'P 1'
#
loop_
_entity.id
_entity.type
_entity.pdbx_description
1 polymer ?
#
loop_
_entity_poly.entity_id
_entity_poly.type
_entity_poly.pdbx_seq_one_letter_code
_entity_poly.pdbx_strand_id
1 'polypeptide(L)'
;PGASALKGCTILVDVTSADNENLHDHFAGMLTGMGARITRTVGTRCTHIVFKNGSHTTVKLYRFVLAMKDSTPLVVGIDWVAQCTEKQNRVEETPYLVDLSEVNISAPKSVRLI
;
A
#
# COMPACT_ATOMS: atom_id res chain seq x y z
N PRO A 1 17.32 4.04 -19.78
CA PRO A 1 16.01 3.36 -19.76
C PRO A 1 15.65 2.96 -18.32
N GLY A 2 14.80 3.74 -17.65
CA GLY A 2 14.28 3.35 -16.33
C GLY A 2 13.35 2.16 -16.47
N ALA A 3 13.36 1.26 -15.49
CA ALA A 3 12.46 0.11 -15.46
C ALA A 3 11.01 0.62 -15.60
N SER A 4 10.28 0.14 -16.60
CA SER A 4 8.88 0.50 -16.85
C SER A 4 7.91 -0.60 -16.41
N ALA A 5 8.40 -1.53 -15.60
CA ALA A 5 7.69 -2.72 -15.15
C ALA A 5 6.36 -2.39 -14.45
N LEU A 6 6.31 -1.31 -13.68
CA LEU A 6 5.11 -0.86 -12.97
C LEU A 6 4.44 0.35 -13.61
N LYS A 7 4.77 0.66 -14.88
CA LYS A 7 4.12 1.75 -15.60
C LYS A 7 2.60 1.55 -15.64
N GLY A 8 1.86 2.59 -15.29
CA GLY A 8 0.39 2.55 -15.21
C GLY A 8 -0.14 2.21 -13.80
N CYS A 9 0.72 1.72 -12.90
CA CYS A 9 0.34 1.56 -11.50
C CYS A 9 0.37 2.92 -10.80
N THR A 10 -0.72 3.25 -10.10
CA THR A 10 -0.75 4.32 -9.09
C THR A 10 -0.91 3.67 -7.73
N ILE A 11 0.06 3.88 -6.84
CA ILE A 11 0.24 3.07 -5.64
C ILE A 11 0.25 3.97 -4.41
N LEU A 12 -0.55 3.61 -3.41
CA LEU A 12 -0.41 4.14 -2.06
C LEU A 12 0.50 3.22 -1.25
N VAL A 13 1.44 3.80 -0.50
CA VAL A 13 2.35 3.04 0.37
C VAL A 13 2.02 3.38 1.82
N ASP A 14 1.73 2.37 2.63
CA ASP A 14 1.54 2.52 4.07
C ASP A 14 2.22 1.34 4.78
N VAL A 15 3.51 1.51 5.04
CA VAL A 15 4.40 0.48 5.58
C VAL A 15 5.11 1.01 6.81
N THR A 16 4.87 0.34 7.93
CA THR A 16 5.57 0.59 9.19
C THR A 16 6.37 -0.65 9.59
N SER A 17 7.61 -0.45 10.05
CA SER A 17 8.42 -1.54 10.61
C SER A 17 7.84 -2.05 11.94
N ALA A 18 8.38 -3.16 12.45
CA ALA A 18 8.01 -3.64 13.78
C ALA A 18 8.40 -2.64 14.90
N ASP A 19 9.43 -1.84 14.66
CA ASP A 19 9.94 -0.82 15.57
C ASP A 19 9.23 0.54 15.39
N ASN A 20 8.08 0.56 14.72
CA ASN A 20 7.27 1.76 14.43
C ASN A 20 7.95 2.80 13.53
N GLU A 21 8.94 2.38 12.73
CA GLU A 21 9.56 3.26 11.73
C GLU A 21 8.69 3.33 10.48
N ASN A 22 8.45 4.55 9.98
CA ASN A 22 7.74 4.77 8.73
C ASN A 22 8.68 4.49 7.54
N LEU A 23 8.37 3.46 6.76
CA LEU A 23 9.17 3.03 5.61
C LEU A 23 8.60 3.51 4.26
N HIS A 24 7.67 4.48 4.27
CA HIS A 24 7.03 5.02 3.07
C HIS A 24 8.06 5.39 2.00
N ASP A 25 9.04 6.24 2.33
CA ASP A 25 9.97 6.79 1.33
C ASP A 25 10.88 5.71 0.72
N HIS A 26 11.25 4.70 1.51
CA HIS A 26 12.04 3.56 1.03
C HIS A 26 11.28 2.78 -0.06
N PHE A 27 10.04 2.36 0.23
CA PHE A 27 9.23 1.61 -0.73
C PHE A 27 8.74 2.47 -1.90
N ALA A 28 8.40 3.74 -1.65
CA ALA A 28 8.03 4.70 -2.69
C ALA A 28 9.17 4.92 -3.70
N GLY A 29 10.42 5.00 -3.22
CA GLY A 29 11.61 5.12 -4.06
C GLY A 29 11.78 3.93 -5.00
N MET A 30 11.69 2.70 -4.47
CA MET A 30 11.79 1.47 -5.28
C MET A 30 10.70 1.43 -6.36
N LEU A 31 9.45 1.65 -5.99
CA LEU A 31 8.30 1.60 -6.90
C LEU A 31 8.36 2.70 -7.98
N THR A 32 8.79 3.90 -7.61
CA THR A 32 8.98 5.02 -8.56
C THR A 32 10.11 4.69 -9.54
N GLY A 33 11.20 4.08 -9.07
CA GLY A 33 12.29 3.59 -9.92
C GLY A 33 11.84 2.55 -10.95
N MET A 34 10.76 1.84 -10.68
CA MET A 34 10.10 0.89 -11.58
C MET A 34 8.96 1.49 -12.44
N GLY A 35 8.78 2.81 -12.38
CA GLY A 35 7.82 3.54 -13.22
C GLY A 35 6.40 3.65 -12.65
N ALA A 36 6.19 3.28 -11.39
CA ALA A 36 4.92 3.52 -10.70
C ALA A 36 4.74 5.01 -10.35
N ARG A 37 3.49 5.43 -10.17
CA ARG A 37 3.14 6.73 -9.59
C ARG A 37 2.76 6.53 -8.13
N ILE A 38 3.25 7.39 -7.23
CA ILE A 38 2.89 7.34 -5.81
C ILE A 38 1.73 8.30 -5.53
N THR A 39 0.74 7.84 -4.77
CA THR A 39 -0.40 8.65 -4.30
C THR A 39 -0.51 8.62 -2.78
N ARG A 40 -1.10 9.66 -2.20
CA ARG A 40 -1.41 9.75 -0.77
C ARG A 40 -2.86 9.41 -0.43
N THR A 41 -3.69 9.17 -1.45
CA THR A 41 -5.12 8.92 -1.28
C THR A 41 -5.55 7.64 -1.97
N VAL A 42 -6.46 6.91 -1.32
CA VAL A 42 -7.23 5.82 -1.92
C VAL A 42 -8.35 6.45 -2.76
N GLY A 43 -7.99 6.99 -3.92
CA GLY A 43 -8.94 7.59 -4.87
C GLY A 43 -9.20 6.69 -6.09
N THR A 44 -10.03 7.14 -7.02
CA THR A 44 -10.46 6.40 -8.23
C THR A 44 -9.33 5.92 -9.14
N ARG A 45 -8.16 6.56 -9.04
CA ARG A 45 -6.97 6.21 -9.84
C ARG A 45 -6.01 5.29 -9.07
N CYS A 46 -6.23 5.05 -7.78
CA CYS A 46 -5.40 4.15 -6.98
C CYS A 46 -5.63 2.72 -7.45
N THR A 47 -4.54 2.08 -7.88
CA THR A 47 -4.56 0.70 -8.38
C THR A 47 -4.14 -0.30 -7.30
N HIS A 48 -3.22 0.10 -6.42
CA HIS A 48 -2.66 -0.76 -5.39
C HIS A 48 -2.42 0.01 -4.09
N ILE A 49 -2.54 -0.70 -2.97
CA ILE A 49 -2.09 -0.27 -1.66
C ILE A 49 -1.02 -1.27 -1.21
N VAL A 50 0.22 -0.81 -1.03
CA VAL A 50 1.26 -1.62 -0.37
C VAL A 50 1.13 -1.41 1.13
N PHE A 51 0.79 -2.48 1.84
CA PHE A 51 0.44 -2.41 3.26
C PHE A 51 1.26 -3.38 4.10
N LYS A 52 1.82 -2.88 5.21
CA LYS A 52 2.36 -3.70 6.32
C LYS A 52 2.39 -2.85 7.58
N ASN A 53 1.62 -3.25 8.60
CA ASN A 53 1.47 -2.48 9.85
C ASN A 53 1.12 -1.00 9.60
N GLY A 54 0.34 -0.73 8.55
CA GLY A 54 -0.01 0.62 8.14
C GLY A 54 -1.05 1.28 9.07
N SER A 55 -1.36 2.53 8.78
CA SER A 55 -2.25 3.35 9.60
C SER A 55 -3.71 2.89 9.56
N HIS A 56 -4.43 3.15 10.66
CA HIS A 56 -5.88 3.00 10.74
C HIS A 56 -6.62 3.87 9.71
N THR A 57 -6.01 5.00 9.30
CA THR A 57 -6.55 5.90 8.27
C THR A 57 -6.63 5.18 6.93
N THR A 58 -5.58 4.48 6.52
CA THR A 58 -5.56 3.72 5.25
C THR A 58 -6.61 2.61 5.26
N VAL A 59 -6.74 1.88 6.36
CA VAL A 59 -7.78 0.82 6.49
C VAL A 59 -9.19 1.42 6.36
N LYS A 60 -9.47 2.55 7.02
CA LYS A 60 -10.77 3.23 6.91
C LYS A 60 -11.07 3.70 5.48
N LEU A 61 -10.08 4.31 4.82
CA LEU A 61 -10.24 4.77 3.43
C LEU A 61 -10.47 3.61 2.46
N TYR A 62 -9.72 2.51 2.62
CA TYR A 62 -9.93 1.29 1.83
C TYR A 62 -11.35 0.75 1.98
N ARG A 63 -11.83 0.61 3.23
CA ARG A 63 -13.19 0.11 3.51
C ARG A 63 -14.27 1.03 2.92
N PHE A 64 -14.06 2.34 2.97
CA PHE A 64 -14.97 3.30 2.37
C PHE A 64 -15.06 3.12 0.84
N VAL A 65 -13.93 3.00 0.16
CA VAL A 65 -13.89 2.75 -1.30
C VAL A 65 -14.52 1.41 -1.66
N LEU A 66 -14.21 0.35 -0.91
CA LEU A 66 -14.81 -0.98 -1.07
C LEU A 66 -16.35 -0.94 -0.96
N ALA A 67 -16.87 -0.20 0.03
CA ALA A 67 -18.32 -0.06 0.24
C ALA A 67 -19.02 0.70 -0.89
N MET A 68 -18.32 1.64 -1.56
CA MET A 68 -18.85 2.37 -2.71
C MET A 68 -18.87 1.53 -4.01
N LYS A 69 -18.27 0.33 -4.01
CA LYS A 69 -18.12 -0.54 -5.19
C LYS A 69 -17.48 0.16 -6.39
N ASP A 70 -16.66 1.18 -6.12
CA ASP A 70 -15.84 1.84 -7.13
C ASP A 70 -14.60 0.98 -7.42
N SER A 71 -13.74 1.41 -8.34
CA SER A 71 -12.47 0.77 -8.68
C SER A 71 -11.60 0.55 -7.44
N THR A 72 -11.79 -0.58 -6.77
CA THR A 72 -11.17 -0.90 -5.48
C THR A 72 -9.73 -1.34 -5.73
N PRO A 73 -8.74 -0.68 -5.13
CA PRO A 73 -7.35 -1.06 -5.32
C PRO A 73 -7.06 -2.43 -4.70
N LEU A 74 -6.11 -3.16 -5.29
CA LEU A 74 -5.57 -4.37 -4.70
C LEU A 74 -4.70 -4.00 -3.51
N VAL A 75 -4.92 -4.63 -2.36
CA VAL A 75 -4.03 -4.46 -1.21
C VAL A 75 -3.00 -5.59 -1.24
N VAL A 76 -1.72 -5.24 -1.28
CA VAL A 76 -0.61 -6.19 -1.37
C VAL A 76 0.41 -5.97 -0.26
N GLY A 77 1.09 -7.04 0.15
CA GLY A 77 2.20 -6.99 1.09
C GLY A 77 3.51 -6.51 0.45
N ILE A 78 4.52 -6.27 1.29
CA ILE A 78 5.85 -5.82 0.83
C ILE A 78 6.56 -6.86 -0.06
N ASP A 79 6.20 -8.14 0.05
CA ASP A 79 6.77 -9.23 -0.75
C ASP A 79 6.46 -9.08 -2.24
N TRP A 80 5.31 -8.47 -2.59
CA TRP A 80 5.00 -8.13 -3.97
C TRP A 80 6.01 -7.12 -4.54
N VAL A 81 6.40 -6.12 -3.74
CA VAL A 81 7.41 -5.12 -4.13
C VAL A 81 8.78 -5.78 -4.31
N ALA A 82 9.16 -6.65 -3.38
CA ALA A 82 10.42 -7.40 -3.46
C ALA A 82 10.48 -8.23 -4.74
N GLN A 83 9.40 -8.96 -5.04
CA GLN A 83 9.31 -9.83 -6.22
C GLN A 83 9.25 -9.05 -7.54
N CYS A 84 8.56 -7.91 -7.57
CA CYS A 84 8.60 -7.02 -8.72
C CYS A 84 10.02 -6.51 -8.99
N THR A 85 10.72 -6.10 -7.92
CA THR A 85 12.08 -5.56 -7.99
C THR A 85 13.07 -6.64 -8.43
N GLU A 86 13.01 -7.83 -7.84
CA GLU A 86 13.90 -8.95 -8.17
C GLU A 86 13.76 -9.38 -9.65
N LYS A 87 12.51 -9.51 -10.13
CA LYS A 87 12.23 -9.95 -11.50
C LYS A 87 12.27 -8.82 -12.53
N GLN A 88 12.43 -7.58 -12.08
CA GLN A 88 12.32 -6.38 -12.92
C GLN A 88 11.03 -6.37 -13.78
N ASN A 89 9.94 -6.91 -13.24
CA ASN A 89 8.66 -7.09 -13.94
C ASN A 89 7.49 -6.99 -12.97
N ARG A 90 6.29 -6.61 -13.44
CA ARG A 90 5.07 -6.71 -12.64
C ARG A 90 4.71 -8.19 -12.48
N VAL A 91 4.75 -8.69 -11.25
CA VAL A 91 4.28 -10.04 -10.92
C VAL A 91 2.80 -10.02 -10.56
N GLU A 92 2.15 -11.18 -10.65
CA GLU A 92 0.77 -11.38 -10.23
C GLU A 92 0.59 -10.98 -8.75
N GLU A 93 -0.49 -10.26 -8.46
CA GLU A 93 -0.78 -9.74 -7.11
C GLU A 93 -1.38 -10.78 -6.17
N THR A 94 -2.12 -11.76 -6.71
CA THR A 94 -2.90 -12.76 -5.94
C THR A 94 -2.13 -13.42 -4.80
N PRO A 95 -0.86 -13.86 -4.97
CA PRO A 95 -0.10 -14.52 -3.90
C PRO A 95 0.29 -13.59 -2.75
N TYR A 96 0.12 -12.29 -2.91
CA TYR A 96 0.61 -11.26 -1.99
C TYR A 96 -0.52 -10.40 -1.42
N LEU A 97 -1.79 -10.79 -1.65
CA LEU A 97 -2.93 -10.03 -1.18
C LEU A 97 -2.97 -9.97 0.35
N VAL A 98 -3.32 -8.79 0.86
CA VAL A 98 -3.53 -8.55 2.29
C VAL A 98 -5.00 -8.23 2.50
N ASP A 99 -5.68 -9.01 3.34
CA ASP A 99 -7.07 -8.74 3.68
C ASP A 99 -7.17 -7.66 4.78
N LEU A 100 -7.70 -6.49 4.41
CA LEU A 100 -7.98 -5.39 5.34
C LEU A 100 -9.44 -5.32 5.79
N SER A 101 -10.31 -6.19 5.28
CA SER A 101 -11.73 -6.19 5.62
C SER A 101 -11.96 -6.56 7.08
N GLU A 102 -11.16 -7.49 7.62
CA GLU A 102 -11.31 -8.03 8.98
C GLU A 102 -10.36 -7.43 10.03
N VAL A 103 -9.46 -6.52 9.64
CA VAL A 103 -8.49 -5.92 10.57
C VAL A 103 -9.22 -5.20 11.72
N ASN A 104 -9.04 -5.66 12.96
CA ASN A 104 -9.70 -5.05 14.11
C ASN A 104 -9.01 -3.72 14.47
N ILE A 105 -9.67 -2.62 14.13
CA ILE A 105 -9.19 -1.24 14.34
C ILE A 105 -9.41 -0.88 15.82
N SER A 106 -8.57 -1.38 16.74
CA SER A 106 -8.60 -0.87 18.11
C SER A 106 -8.11 0.58 18.11
N ALA A 107 -8.88 1.51 18.65
CA ALA A 107 -8.51 2.92 18.70
C ALA A 107 -7.14 3.11 19.39
N PRO A 108 -6.30 4.05 18.93
CA PRO A 108 -5.08 4.39 19.65
C PRO A 108 -5.47 4.88 21.05
N LYS A 109 -4.83 4.34 22.09
CA LYS A 109 -4.98 4.85 23.46
C LYS A 109 -4.57 6.31 23.46
N SER A 110 -5.54 7.22 23.60
CA SER A 110 -5.24 8.62 23.83
C SER A 110 -4.40 8.73 25.10
N VAL A 111 -3.13 9.13 24.95
CA VAL A 111 -2.33 9.60 26.08
C VAL A 111 -3.01 10.86 26.58
N ARG A 112 -3.66 10.79 27.75
CA ARG A 112 -4.06 11.98 28.49
C ARG A 112 -2.77 12.63 28.99
N LEU A 113 -2.47 13.81 28.46
CA LEU A 113 -1.55 14.73 29.13
C LEU A 113 -2.26 15.21 30.41
N ILE A 114 -1.62 14.95 31.55
CA ILE A 114 -2.01 15.45 32.88
C ILE A 114 -1.33 16.80 33.08
#